data_AF-A0A239G503-F1
#
_entry.id   AF-A0A239G503-F1
#
_cell.length_a   1.000
_cell.length_b   1.000
_cell.length_c   1.000
_cell.angle_alpha   90.00
_cell.angle_beta   90.00
_cell.angle_gamma   90.00
#
_symmetry.space_group_name_H-M   'P 1'
#
loop_
_entity.id
_entity.type
_entity.pdbx_description
1 polymer ?
#
loop_
_entity_poly.entity_id
_entity_poly.type
_entity_poly.pdbx_seq_one_letter_code
_entity_poly.pdbx_strand_id
1 'polypeptide(L)'
;MTECFLPAGIYNPVVTADGKRWRDFELEAQVPVAAAGPQQTERVREHERARESERTREPERTQRMQWRPAVLDRCRPYGVAGGLARPDPQTEEDMVRAVPVTEQGVPRRFPDPRGMWIRLINGAGAAEDPFRATNAVDCALSVMSTWHGVPAVAAPRRPEYDRVGKPLLSGEAGGAARAERWLGQRFQYVGQGRHAYVPIAQALLAGGHGAAAIIITRWPAGGSHAWNAVNFDGEVIWIDAQRGHMAVDPPYESVTGVFCVVIDREGRRL
;
A
#
# COMPACT_ATOMS: atom_id res chain seq x y z
N MET A 1 -25.18 16.15 36.63
CA MET A 1 -24.73 16.66 35.31
C MET A 1 -23.40 16.03 34.96
N THR A 2 -23.43 14.92 34.22
CA THR A 2 -22.40 14.54 33.24
C THR A 2 -23.01 13.44 32.36
N GLU A 3 -23.60 13.85 31.25
CA GLU A 3 -24.09 12.92 30.23
C GLU A 3 -22.91 12.40 29.42
N CYS A 4 -22.70 11.08 29.45
CA CYS A 4 -21.76 10.41 28.57
C CYS A 4 -22.53 9.97 27.32
N PHE A 5 -22.48 10.80 26.28
CA PHE A 5 -23.01 10.44 24.96
C PHE A 5 -22.08 9.41 24.30
N LEU A 6 -22.62 8.24 24.03
CA LEU A 6 -22.05 7.32 23.05
C LEU A 6 -22.13 7.97 21.67
N PRO A 7 -21.02 8.09 20.91
CA PRO A 7 -21.14 8.42 19.51
C PRO A 7 -21.77 7.21 18.79
N ALA A 8 -22.95 7.45 18.21
CA ALA A 8 -23.64 6.50 17.36
C ALA A 8 -22.70 6.07 16.22
N GLY A 9 -22.54 4.76 16.04
CA GLY A 9 -21.69 4.17 15.02
C GLY A 9 -22.15 4.57 13.62
N ILE A 10 -21.45 5.54 13.04
CA ILE A 10 -21.30 5.71 11.60
C ILE A 10 -19.81 5.58 11.35
N TYR A 11 -19.46 4.51 10.64
CA TYR A 11 -18.27 4.35 9.81
C TYR A 11 -17.41 5.62 9.70
N ASN A 12 -16.18 5.57 10.22
CA ASN A 12 -15.24 6.70 10.24
C ASN A 12 -15.08 7.28 8.83
N PRO A 13 -15.64 8.47 8.54
CA PRO A 13 -15.49 9.10 7.25
C PRO A 13 -14.13 9.80 7.26
N VAL A 14 -13.10 8.99 7.00
CA VAL A 14 -11.87 9.40 6.33
C VAL A 14 -10.81 10.06 7.20
N VAL A 15 -9.55 9.72 6.94
CA VAL A 15 -8.44 10.68 7.06
C VAL A 15 -7.45 10.34 5.95
N THR A 16 -7.44 11.10 4.85
CA THR A 16 -6.17 11.37 4.14
C THR A 16 -5.35 12.35 5.00
N ALA A 17 -4.05 12.45 4.81
CA ALA A 17 -3.16 13.24 5.68
C ALA A 17 -3.55 14.73 5.82
N ASP A 18 -4.35 15.26 4.89
CA ASP A 18 -4.88 16.62 4.86
C ASP A 18 -6.31 16.77 5.42
N GLY A 19 -6.91 15.70 5.94
CA GLY A 19 -8.25 15.72 6.54
C GLY A 19 -9.43 15.77 5.54
N LYS A 20 -9.19 15.62 4.23
CA LYS A 20 -10.27 15.49 3.24
C LYS A 20 -11.01 14.18 3.37
N ARG A 21 -12.30 14.15 3.00
CA ARG A 21 -13.11 12.94 2.94
C ARG A 21 -12.96 12.22 1.60
N TRP A 22 -13.01 10.89 1.57
CA TRP A 22 -13.05 10.04 0.37
C TRP A 22 -14.18 10.48 -0.57
N ARG A 23 -15.31 10.93 -0.02
CA ARG A 23 -16.44 11.51 -0.78
C ARG A 23 -16.05 12.78 -1.54
N ASP A 24 -15.08 13.55 -1.06
CA ASP A 24 -14.63 14.79 -1.70
C ASP A 24 -13.81 14.47 -2.97
N PHE A 25 -13.01 13.41 -2.96
CA PHE A 25 -12.33 12.91 -4.17
C PHE A 25 -13.31 12.43 -5.24
N GLU A 26 -14.40 11.76 -4.82
CA GLU A 26 -15.44 11.29 -5.73
C GLU A 26 -16.20 12.45 -6.40
N LEU A 27 -16.39 13.56 -5.69
CA LEU A 27 -17.05 14.77 -6.21
C LEU A 27 -16.10 15.58 -7.12
N GLU A 28 -14.81 15.68 -6.77
CA GLU A 28 -13.78 16.33 -7.62
C GLU A 28 -13.63 15.61 -8.97
N ALA A 29 -13.73 14.27 -9.00
CA ALA A 29 -13.66 13.47 -10.22
C ALA A 29 -14.92 13.56 -11.11
N GLN A 30 -16.04 14.09 -10.61
CA GLN A 30 -17.29 14.27 -11.36
C GLN A 30 -17.35 15.62 -12.11
N VAL A 31 -16.36 16.50 -11.92
CA VAL A 31 -16.28 17.76 -12.65
C VAL A 31 -15.70 17.51 -14.05
N PRO A 32 -16.39 17.88 -15.16
CA PRO A 32 -15.85 17.71 -16.49
C PRO A 32 -14.60 18.58 -16.66
N VAL A 33 -13.48 17.96 -17.05
CA VAL A 33 -12.30 18.70 -17.50
C VAL A 33 -12.65 19.36 -18.83
N ALA A 34 -12.72 20.69 -18.83
CA ALA A 34 -12.83 21.48 -20.04
C ALA A 34 -11.59 21.22 -20.92
N ALA A 35 -11.84 20.88 -22.18
CA ALA A 35 -10.83 20.54 -23.17
C ALA A 35 -9.88 21.71 -23.45
N ALA A 36 -8.58 21.48 -23.30
CA ALA A 36 -7.53 22.32 -23.86
C ALA A 36 -6.96 21.63 -25.11
N GLY A 37 -7.12 22.27 -26.27
CA GLY A 37 -6.65 21.80 -27.56
C GLY A 37 -5.13 21.99 -27.78
N PRO A 38 -4.59 21.50 -28.92
CA PRO A 38 -3.17 21.17 -29.07
C PRO A 38 -2.37 22.22 -29.87
N GLN A 39 -1.08 22.36 -29.54
CA GLN A 39 0.02 22.95 -30.35
C GLN A 39 1.31 22.82 -29.51
N GLN A 40 2.52 22.52 -29.98
CA GLN A 40 3.06 22.32 -31.32
C GLN A 40 4.43 21.63 -31.17
N THR A 41 4.67 20.65 -32.01
CA THR A 41 5.94 20.00 -32.31
C THR A 41 6.94 20.99 -32.93
N GLU A 42 8.10 21.22 -32.30
CA GLU A 42 9.39 21.59 -32.94
C GLU A 42 10.46 21.97 -31.89
N ARG A 43 11.01 20.99 -31.14
CA ARG A 43 12.30 21.14 -30.41
C ARG A 43 13.07 19.81 -30.27
N VAL A 44 12.90 18.90 -31.24
CA VAL A 44 13.44 17.53 -31.11
C VAL A 44 14.86 17.38 -31.65
N ARG A 45 15.41 18.32 -32.43
CA ARG A 45 16.69 18.06 -33.15
C ARG A 45 17.96 18.68 -32.57
N GLU A 46 17.90 19.40 -31.44
CA GLU A 46 19.10 19.96 -30.77
C GLU A 46 19.52 19.20 -29.50
N HIS A 47 18.61 18.45 -28.86
CA HIS A 47 18.92 17.70 -27.63
C HIS A 47 19.71 16.39 -27.87
N GLU A 48 19.79 15.90 -29.10
CA GLU A 48 20.42 14.61 -29.39
C GLU A 48 21.96 14.68 -29.40
N ARG A 49 22.56 15.84 -29.68
CA ARG A 49 24.03 15.98 -29.69
C ARG A 49 24.66 16.23 -28.32
N ALA A 50 23.90 16.71 -27.35
CA ALA A 50 24.37 16.86 -25.97
C ALA A 50 24.40 15.52 -25.20
N ARG A 51 23.47 14.61 -25.52
CA ARG A 51 23.34 13.29 -24.89
C ARG A 51 24.48 12.32 -25.22
N GLU A 52 25.19 12.55 -26.33
CA GLU A 52 26.27 11.67 -26.75
C GLU A 52 27.60 11.96 -26.02
N SER A 53 27.79 13.21 -25.57
CA SER A 53 28.97 13.64 -24.80
C SER A 53 28.91 13.28 -23.30
N GLU A 54 27.74 13.08 -22.71
CA GLU A 54 27.60 12.60 -21.32
C GLU A 54 27.78 11.08 -21.21
N ARG A 55 27.52 10.36 -22.31
CA ARG A 55 27.53 8.89 -22.36
C ARG A 55 28.91 8.25 -22.21
N THR A 56 29.98 9.05 -22.30
CA THR A 56 31.37 8.57 -22.26
C THR A 56 32.07 8.77 -20.90
N ARG A 57 31.40 9.29 -19.87
CA ARG A 57 31.98 9.49 -18.52
C ARG A 57 31.22 8.80 -17.37
N GLU A 58 30.32 7.87 -17.69
CA GLU A 58 29.40 7.29 -16.72
C GLU A 58 29.60 5.78 -16.39
N PRO A 59 30.82 5.20 -16.27
CA PRO A 59 30.97 3.93 -15.57
C PRO A 59 31.13 4.09 -14.04
N GLU A 60 31.42 5.28 -13.52
CA GLU A 60 31.94 5.45 -12.15
C GLU A 60 30.96 6.10 -11.14
N ARG A 61 29.70 6.41 -11.51
CA ARG A 61 28.78 7.18 -10.64
C ARG A 61 27.52 6.49 -10.12
N THR A 62 27.30 5.20 -10.33
CA THR A 62 25.99 4.59 -10.01
C THR A 62 26.06 3.43 -9.01
N GLN A 63 26.79 3.60 -7.91
CA GLN A 63 26.28 3.10 -6.61
C GLN A 63 25.20 4.07 -6.09
N ARG A 64 24.14 4.30 -6.89
CA ARG A 64 22.94 5.00 -6.38
C ARG A 64 22.38 4.13 -5.26
N MET A 65 22.40 4.65 -4.03
CA MET A 65 21.77 3.99 -2.88
C MET A 65 20.36 3.55 -3.27
N GLN A 66 20.14 2.24 -3.27
CA GLN A 66 18.86 1.66 -3.60
C GLN A 66 17.82 2.14 -2.59
N TRP A 67 16.74 2.78 -3.04
CA TRP A 67 15.70 3.29 -2.16
C TRP A 67 15.06 2.16 -1.33
N ARG A 68 14.92 2.43 -0.03
CA ARG A 68 14.23 1.59 0.94
C ARG A 68 13.32 2.47 1.79
N PRO A 69 12.08 2.05 2.09
CA PRO A 69 11.18 2.84 2.90
C PRO A 69 11.63 2.89 4.37
N ALA A 70 11.09 3.84 5.13
CA ALA A 70 11.32 3.90 6.56
C ALA A 70 10.77 2.65 7.26
N VAL A 71 11.42 2.19 8.34
CA VAL A 71 10.93 1.05 9.13
C VAL A 71 9.55 1.36 9.72
N LEU A 72 8.59 0.44 9.55
CA LEU A 72 7.20 0.66 9.95
C LEU A 72 7.03 0.91 11.45
N ASP A 73 7.88 0.30 12.28
CA ASP A 73 7.86 0.44 13.73
C ASP A 73 7.96 1.87 14.25
N ARG A 74 8.55 2.77 13.45
CA ARG A 74 8.65 4.20 13.80
C ARG A 74 7.36 4.99 13.52
N CYS A 75 6.44 4.45 12.74
CA CYS A 75 5.21 5.15 12.33
C CYS A 75 3.92 4.47 12.81
N ARG A 76 4.01 3.24 13.33
CA ARG A 76 2.86 2.50 13.85
C ARG A 76 2.32 3.14 15.14
N PRO A 77 1.01 3.37 15.26
CA PRO A 77 0.39 3.96 16.44
C PRO A 77 0.23 2.90 17.54
N TYR A 78 1.34 2.54 18.19
CA TYR A 78 1.32 1.52 19.25
C TYR A 78 0.67 2.04 20.54
N GLY A 79 -0.12 1.19 21.19
CA GLY A 79 -0.65 1.45 22.55
C GLY A 79 -1.75 2.50 22.67
N VAL A 80 -2.18 3.12 21.57
CA VAL A 80 -3.25 4.12 21.54
C VAL A 80 -4.60 3.52 21.12
N ALA A 81 -5.70 4.16 21.52
CA ALA A 81 -7.05 3.73 21.12
C ALA A 81 -7.21 3.75 19.59
N GLY A 82 -7.81 2.71 19.03
CA GLY A 82 -7.86 2.54 17.59
C GLY A 82 -6.50 2.33 16.92
N GLY A 83 -5.43 2.06 17.68
CA GLY A 83 -4.06 1.82 17.22
C GLY A 83 -3.70 0.35 17.06
N LEU A 84 -2.40 0.05 17.02
CA LEU A 84 -1.86 -1.29 16.78
C LEU A 84 -1.23 -1.87 18.06
N ALA A 85 -1.18 -3.20 18.14
CA ALA A 85 -0.30 -3.91 19.07
C ALA A 85 1.01 -4.28 18.36
N ARG A 86 2.04 -4.64 19.10
CA ARG A 86 3.32 -5.05 18.49
C ARG A 86 3.16 -6.41 17.79
N PRO A 87 3.84 -6.64 16.66
CA PRO A 87 3.97 -7.98 16.09
C PRO A 87 4.60 -8.95 17.09
N ASP A 88 4.38 -10.25 16.86
CA ASP A 88 5.04 -11.30 17.61
C ASP A 88 6.52 -11.37 17.20
N PRO A 89 7.49 -11.31 18.15
CA PRO A 89 8.91 -11.29 17.81
C PRO A 89 9.38 -12.54 17.05
N GLN A 90 8.83 -13.72 17.36
CA GLN A 90 9.24 -14.95 16.66
C GLN A 90 8.83 -14.90 15.19
N THR A 91 7.62 -14.39 14.91
CA THR A 91 7.11 -14.17 13.55
C THR A 91 7.97 -13.15 12.81
N GLU A 92 8.47 -12.10 13.49
CA GLU A 92 9.39 -11.13 12.87
C GLU A 92 10.72 -11.78 12.46
N GLU A 93 11.28 -12.65 13.29
CA GLU A 93 12.46 -13.43 12.93
C GLU A 93 12.20 -14.40 11.77
N ASP A 94 11.05 -15.08 11.77
CA ASP A 94 10.63 -15.97 10.68
C ASP A 94 10.52 -15.21 9.36
N MET A 95 9.96 -13.99 9.40
CA MET A 95 9.89 -13.10 8.24
C MET A 95 11.27 -12.75 7.71
N VAL A 96 12.21 -12.37 8.58
CA VAL A 96 13.60 -12.08 8.17
C VAL A 96 14.26 -13.30 7.53
N ARG A 97 14.04 -14.51 8.07
CA ARG A 97 14.56 -15.77 7.50
C ARG A 97 13.91 -16.14 6.17
N ALA A 98 12.64 -15.82 5.97
CA ALA A 98 11.88 -16.20 4.78
C ALA A 98 12.16 -15.30 3.57
N VAL A 99 12.67 -14.08 3.77
CA VAL A 99 12.99 -13.16 2.69
C VAL A 99 14.38 -13.50 2.12
N PRO A 100 14.51 -13.75 0.81
CA PRO A 100 15.81 -13.99 0.19
C PRO A 100 16.79 -12.84 0.42
N VAL A 101 18.07 -13.15 0.60
CA VAL A 101 19.14 -12.15 0.77
C VAL A 101 20.04 -12.07 -0.47
N THR A 102 20.82 -10.99 -0.57
CA THR A 102 21.95 -10.88 -1.51
C THR A 102 23.16 -11.64 -0.96
N GLU A 103 24.23 -11.74 -1.75
CA GLU A 103 25.51 -12.34 -1.31
C GLU A 103 26.09 -11.66 -0.07
N GLN A 104 25.80 -10.38 0.12
CA GLN A 104 26.22 -9.57 1.26
C GLN A 104 25.29 -9.72 2.49
N GLY A 105 24.34 -10.65 2.46
CA GLY A 105 23.41 -10.90 3.56
C GLY A 105 22.31 -9.84 3.73
N VAL A 106 22.12 -8.95 2.74
CA VAL A 106 21.10 -7.89 2.80
C VAL A 106 19.78 -8.42 2.23
N PRO A 107 18.62 -8.18 2.84
CA PRO A 107 17.34 -8.59 2.27
C PRO A 107 17.13 -8.03 0.86
N ARG A 108 16.82 -8.94 -0.07
CA ARG A 108 16.64 -8.65 -1.48
C ARG A 108 15.38 -7.80 -1.68
N ARG A 109 15.47 -6.81 -2.57
CA ARG A 109 14.30 -6.07 -3.06
C ARG A 109 13.57 -6.91 -4.10
N PHE A 110 12.26 -6.80 -4.11
CA PHE A 110 11.35 -7.42 -5.07
C PHE A 110 11.42 -8.96 -5.07
N PRO A 111 11.40 -9.61 -3.89
CA PRO A 111 11.39 -11.07 -3.81
C PRO A 111 10.11 -11.62 -4.45
N ASP A 112 10.18 -12.81 -5.07
CA ASP A 112 8.99 -13.44 -5.67
C ASP A 112 7.83 -13.49 -4.66
N PRO A 113 6.68 -12.86 -4.95
CA PRO A 113 5.52 -12.89 -4.05
C PRO A 113 5.05 -14.31 -3.74
N ARG A 114 5.28 -15.28 -4.64
CA ARG A 114 4.93 -16.69 -4.44
C ARG A 114 5.73 -17.37 -3.32
N GLY A 115 6.75 -16.72 -2.79
CA GLY A 115 7.54 -17.17 -1.66
C GLY A 115 6.77 -17.18 -0.33
N MET A 116 7.37 -17.80 0.68
CA MET A 116 6.78 -17.94 2.02
C MET A 116 6.50 -16.61 2.72
N TRP A 117 7.27 -15.56 2.42
CA TRP A 117 7.19 -14.28 3.11
C TRP A 117 5.78 -13.67 3.07
N ILE A 118 5.03 -13.83 1.96
CA ILE A 118 3.64 -13.33 1.88
C ILE A 118 2.73 -13.96 2.94
N ARG A 119 2.91 -15.26 3.23
CA ARG A 119 2.10 -15.97 4.23
C ARG A 119 2.44 -15.53 5.65
N LEU A 120 3.65 -15.02 5.87
CA LEU A 120 4.09 -14.53 7.18
C LEU A 120 3.68 -13.09 7.45
N ILE A 121 3.23 -12.33 6.43
CA ILE A 121 2.85 -10.93 6.59
C ILE A 121 1.82 -10.76 7.70
N ASN A 122 0.74 -11.54 7.70
CA ASN A 122 -0.29 -11.44 8.74
C ASN A 122 -0.03 -12.36 9.95
N GLY A 123 1.17 -12.90 10.11
CA GLY A 123 1.52 -13.83 11.19
C GLY A 123 0.55 -15.01 11.30
N ALA A 124 0.07 -15.28 12.52
CA ALA A 124 -0.90 -16.35 12.78
C ALA A 124 -2.28 -16.14 12.11
N GLY A 125 -2.56 -14.95 11.59
CA GLY A 125 -3.79 -14.63 10.88
C GLY A 125 -5.02 -14.49 11.78
N ALA A 126 -6.16 -14.20 11.15
CA ALA A 126 -7.41 -13.86 11.82
C ALA A 126 -8.10 -15.01 12.55
N ALA A 127 -7.76 -16.26 12.22
CA ALA A 127 -8.33 -17.45 12.85
C ALA A 127 -7.82 -17.64 14.28
N GLU A 128 -6.53 -17.35 14.51
CA GLU A 128 -5.88 -17.47 15.81
C GLU A 128 -5.95 -16.16 16.62
N ASP A 129 -5.94 -15.00 15.94
CA ASP A 129 -6.03 -13.69 16.58
C ASP A 129 -7.08 -12.81 15.85
N PRO A 130 -8.25 -12.55 16.44
CA PRO A 130 -9.31 -11.77 15.79
C PRO A 130 -8.88 -10.33 15.46
N PHE A 131 -7.87 -9.79 16.15
CA PHE A 131 -7.34 -8.44 15.88
C PHE A 131 -6.50 -8.38 14.60
N ARG A 132 -6.24 -9.52 13.95
CA ARG A 132 -5.65 -9.63 12.61
C ARG A 132 -6.68 -9.67 11.49
N ALA A 133 -7.97 -9.69 11.81
CA ALA A 133 -9.04 -9.59 10.81
C ALA A 133 -9.21 -8.17 10.26
N THR A 134 -8.67 -7.16 10.94
CA THR A 134 -8.99 -5.74 10.69
C THR A 134 -7.75 -4.84 10.61
N ASN A 135 -6.56 -5.43 10.50
CA ASN A 135 -5.27 -4.75 10.33
C ASN A 135 -4.85 -4.57 8.85
N ALA A 136 -5.80 -4.62 7.90
CA ALA A 136 -5.51 -4.68 6.46
C ALA A 136 -4.53 -3.60 5.95
N VAL A 137 -4.62 -2.37 6.49
CA VAL A 137 -3.69 -1.28 6.13
C VAL A 137 -2.25 -1.62 6.52
N ASP A 138 -2.03 -2.19 7.71
CA ASP A 138 -0.68 -2.58 8.13
C ASP A 138 -0.17 -3.83 7.42
N CYS A 139 -1.06 -4.74 6.99
CA CYS A 139 -0.72 -5.81 6.04
C CYS A 139 -0.22 -5.22 4.73
N ALA A 140 -0.94 -4.26 4.16
CA ALA A 140 -0.57 -3.67 2.88
C ALA A 140 0.75 -2.87 2.93
N LEU A 141 1.00 -2.20 4.06
CA LEU A 141 2.28 -1.51 4.32
C LEU A 141 3.42 -2.50 4.57
N SER A 142 3.18 -3.61 5.27
CA SER A 142 4.18 -4.66 5.49
C SER A 142 4.59 -5.36 4.19
N VAL A 143 3.64 -5.59 3.27
CA VAL A 143 3.94 -6.06 1.91
C VAL A 143 4.85 -5.06 1.21
N MET A 144 4.50 -3.77 1.22
CA MET A 144 5.31 -2.73 0.58
C MET A 144 6.71 -2.63 1.19
N SER A 145 6.82 -2.66 2.52
CA SER A 145 8.10 -2.64 3.23
C SER A 145 8.97 -3.82 2.82
N THR A 146 8.42 -5.03 2.86
CA THR A 146 9.13 -6.28 2.53
C THR A 146 9.49 -6.35 1.06
N TRP A 147 8.59 -5.92 0.16
CA TRP A 147 8.84 -5.81 -1.27
C TRP A 147 10.01 -4.88 -1.57
N HIS A 148 10.15 -3.76 -0.87
CA HIS A 148 11.32 -2.88 -0.98
C HIS A 148 12.47 -3.28 -0.03
N GLY A 149 12.47 -4.53 0.42
CA GLY A 149 13.57 -5.22 1.10
C GLY A 149 13.76 -4.83 2.58
N VAL A 150 12.74 -4.28 3.23
CA VAL A 150 12.72 -4.09 4.68
C VAL A 150 11.69 -5.10 5.23
N PRO A 151 12.09 -6.34 5.55
CA PRO A 151 11.17 -7.38 6.01
C PRO A 151 10.36 -6.91 7.20
N ALA A 152 9.04 -7.08 7.15
CA ALA A 152 8.13 -6.62 8.18
C ALA A 152 6.92 -7.54 8.30
N VAL A 153 6.53 -7.84 9.54
CA VAL A 153 5.26 -8.51 9.86
C VAL A 153 4.23 -7.45 10.20
N ALA A 154 3.00 -7.64 9.73
CA ALA A 154 1.88 -6.78 10.05
C ALA A 154 1.52 -6.87 11.53
N ALA A 155 1.42 -5.71 12.14
CA ALA A 155 0.95 -5.57 13.50
C ALA A 155 -0.56 -5.89 13.57
N PRO A 156 -1.01 -6.67 14.56
CA PRO A 156 -2.43 -6.81 14.83
C PRO A 156 -3.01 -5.47 15.33
N ARG A 157 -4.33 -5.33 15.26
CA ARG A 157 -5.01 -4.23 15.95
C ARG A 157 -4.73 -4.31 17.45
N ARG A 158 -4.71 -3.15 18.11
CA ARG A 158 -4.72 -3.12 19.57
C ARG A 158 -5.97 -3.85 20.05
N PRO A 159 -5.86 -4.79 21.02
CA PRO A 159 -7.02 -5.42 21.61
C PRO A 159 -7.94 -4.39 22.25
N GLU A 160 -9.14 -4.26 21.70
CA GLU A 160 -10.19 -3.39 22.20
C GLU A 160 -11.51 -4.16 22.19
N TYR A 161 -12.34 -3.96 23.21
CA TYR A 161 -13.55 -4.74 23.42
C TYR A 161 -14.74 -3.82 23.66
N ASP A 162 -15.92 -4.27 23.23
CA ASP A 162 -17.17 -3.60 23.55
C ASP A 162 -17.60 -3.84 25.01
N ARG A 163 -18.75 -3.27 25.39
CA ARG A 163 -19.29 -3.36 26.76
C ARG A 163 -19.66 -4.79 27.19
N VAL A 164 -19.83 -5.71 26.26
CA VAL A 164 -20.16 -7.12 26.54
C VAL A 164 -18.94 -8.03 26.35
N GLY A 165 -17.74 -7.47 26.18
CA GLY A 165 -16.49 -8.20 26.07
C GLY A 165 -16.20 -8.77 24.68
N LYS A 166 -16.93 -8.37 23.64
CA LYS A 166 -16.63 -8.81 22.27
C LYS A 166 -15.52 -7.96 21.65
N PRO A 167 -14.58 -8.56 20.89
CA PRO A 167 -13.56 -7.80 20.17
C PRO A 167 -14.16 -6.75 19.24
N LEU A 168 -13.62 -5.53 19.29
CA LEU A 168 -13.95 -4.47 18.35
C LEU A 168 -13.21 -4.73 17.03
N LEU A 169 -13.97 -5.07 16.00
CA LEU A 169 -13.47 -5.36 14.65
C LEU A 169 -13.45 -4.11 13.76
N SER A 170 -13.09 -2.97 14.32
CA SER A 170 -12.85 -1.75 13.55
C SER A 170 -11.43 -1.72 13.00
N GLY A 171 -11.29 -1.28 11.75
CA GLY A 171 -10.00 -1.02 11.13
C GLY A 171 -9.20 0.08 11.83
N GLU A 172 -7.96 0.29 11.37
CA GLU A 172 -7.07 1.29 11.96
C GLU A 172 -7.57 2.72 11.87
N ALA A 173 -7.66 3.38 13.02
CA ALA A 173 -7.98 4.79 13.10
C ALA A 173 -6.88 5.60 12.42
N GLY A 174 -7.22 6.32 11.35
CA GLY A 174 -6.26 7.10 10.58
C GLY A 174 -5.27 6.27 9.75
N GLY A 175 -5.54 4.99 9.50
CA GLY A 175 -4.64 4.10 8.77
C GLY A 175 -4.30 4.61 7.36
N ALA A 176 -5.28 5.12 6.61
CA ALA A 176 -5.03 5.69 5.28
C ALA A 176 -4.06 6.87 5.33
N ALA A 177 -4.27 7.84 6.24
CA ALA A 177 -3.35 8.96 6.44
C ALA A 177 -1.96 8.49 6.89
N ARG A 178 -1.85 7.43 7.70
CA ARG A 178 -0.54 6.85 8.05
C ARG A 178 0.15 6.28 6.82
N ALA A 179 -0.56 5.52 5.99
CA ALA A 179 -0.01 4.99 4.76
C ALA A 179 0.47 6.11 3.82
N GLU A 180 -0.30 7.19 3.67
CA GLU A 180 0.12 8.33 2.85
C GLU A 180 1.38 9.02 3.39
N ARG A 181 1.46 9.25 4.71
CA ARG A 181 2.66 9.83 5.34
C ARG A 181 3.89 8.93 5.19
N TRP A 182 3.72 7.62 5.34
CA TRP A 182 4.81 6.65 5.24
C TRP A 182 5.31 6.52 3.79
N LEU A 183 4.41 6.55 2.81
CA LEU A 183 4.75 6.54 1.38
C LEU A 183 5.27 7.91 0.88
N GLY A 184 4.92 9.00 1.56
CA GLY A 184 5.12 10.36 1.04
C GLY A 184 4.24 10.67 -0.18
N GLN A 185 3.15 9.92 -0.35
CA GLN A 185 2.27 9.97 -1.52
C GLN A 185 0.81 9.92 -1.08
N ARG A 186 -0.09 10.43 -1.92
CA ARG A 186 -1.52 10.47 -1.63
C ARG A 186 -2.30 9.46 -2.45
N PHE A 187 -3.29 8.83 -1.82
CA PHE A 187 -4.24 7.99 -2.54
C PHE A 187 -4.99 8.82 -3.58
N GLN A 188 -5.13 8.25 -4.77
CA GLN A 188 -5.96 8.77 -5.84
C GLN A 188 -7.14 7.85 -6.08
N TYR A 189 -8.30 8.45 -6.31
CA TYR A 189 -9.46 7.73 -6.81
C TYR A 189 -9.22 7.29 -8.25
N VAL A 190 -9.42 6.00 -8.51
CA VAL A 190 -9.22 5.39 -9.83
C VAL A 190 -10.56 5.11 -10.52
N GLY A 191 -11.57 4.74 -9.76
CA GLY A 191 -12.89 4.41 -10.28
C GLY A 191 -13.67 3.43 -9.42
N GLN A 192 -14.64 2.75 -10.03
CA GLN A 192 -15.50 1.76 -9.38
C GLN A 192 -15.49 0.45 -10.17
N GLY A 193 -15.87 -0.64 -9.49
CA GLY A 193 -15.94 -1.98 -10.07
C GLY A 193 -14.61 -2.48 -10.65
N ARG A 194 -14.68 -3.59 -11.39
CA ARG A 194 -13.51 -4.27 -11.96
C ARG A 194 -12.68 -3.41 -12.92
N HIS A 195 -13.28 -2.44 -13.62
CA HIS A 195 -12.57 -1.64 -14.62
C HIS A 195 -11.54 -0.69 -14.00
N ALA A 196 -11.68 -0.35 -12.71
CA ALA A 196 -10.72 0.49 -12.00
C ALA A 196 -9.34 -0.18 -11.83
N TYR A 197 -9.24 -1.51 -11.96
CA TYR A 197 -7.95 -2.21 -11.85
C TYR A 197 -7.11 -2.16 -13.12
N VAL A 198 -7.73 -1.93 -14.28
CA VAL A 198 -7.05 -1.86 -15.58
C VAL A 198 -5.97 -0.76 -15.60
N PRO A 199 -6.26 0.51 -15.27
CA PRO A 199 -5.21 1.55 -15.26
C PRO A 199 -4.11 1.29 -14.21
N ILE A 200 -4.43 0.64 -13.09
CA ILE A 200 -3.44 0.24 -12.08
C ILE A 200 -2.47 -0.80 -12.67
N ALA A 201 -3.00 -1.84 -13.30
CA ALA A 201 -2.19 -2.88 -13.94
C ALA A 201 -1.31 -2.29 -15.07
N GLN A 202 -1.85 -1.39 -15.88
CA GLN A 202 -1.10 -0.69 -16.93
C GLN A 202 0.05 0.14 -16.36
N ALA A 203 -0.18 0.90 -15.29
CA ALA A 203 0.85 1.68 -14.62
C ALA A 203 1.96 0.78 -14.04
N LEU A 204 1.59 -0.34 -13.40
CA LEU A 204 2.55 -1.31 -12.88
C LEU A 204 3.38 -1.97 -13.99
N LEU A 205 2.76 -2.36 -15.09
CA LEU A 205 3.45 -2.92 -16.26
C LEU A 205 4.43 -1.91 -16.86
N ALA A 206 4.01 -0.66 -17.04
CA ALA A 206 4.86 0.42 -17.54
C ALA A 206 6.03 0.73 -16.59
N GLY A 207 5.82 0.63 -15.28
CA GLY A 207 6.86 0.79 -14.26
C GLY A 207 7.88 -0.35 -14.20
N GLY A 208 7.57 -1.50 -14.79
CA GLY A 208 8.43 -2.69 -14.83
C GLY A 208 8.63 -3.37 -13.47
N HIS A 209 9.50 -4.39 -13.44
CA HIS A 209 9.77 -5.16 -12.23
C HIS A 209 10.18 -4.25 -11.06
N GLY A 210 9.52 -4.45 -9.92
CA GLY A 210 9.72 -3.65 -8.70
C GLY A 210 8.70 -2.53 -8.52
N ALA A 211 7.92 -2.16 -9.55
CA ALA A 211 6.77 -1.29 -9.38
C ALA A 211 5.72 -1.93 -8.47
N ALA A 212 5.05 -1.12 -7.65
CA ALA A 212 4.10 -1.60 -6.66
C ALA A 212 2.98 -0.60 -6.40
N ALA A 213 1.86 -1.11 -5.91
CA ALA A 213 0.71 -0.32 -5.52
C ALA A 213 0.20 -0.72 -4.13
N ILE A 214 -0.27 0.28 -3.37
CA ILE A 214 -1.22 0.07 -2.28
C ILE A 214 -2.59 0.46 -2.80
N ILE A 215 -3.57 -0.41 -2.61
CA ILE A 215 -4.94 -0.26 -3.09
C ILE A 215 -5.87 -0.28 -1.88
N ILE A 216 -6.83 0.64 -1.85
CA ILE A 216 -7.94 0.65 -0.92
C ILE A 216 -9.24 0.52 -1.71
N THR A 217 -10.02 -0.50 -1.42
CA THR A 217 -11.36 -0.71 -1.98
C THR A 217 -12.42 -0.38 -0.96
N ARG A 218 -13.56 0.15 -1.43
CA ARG A 218 -14.77 0.37 -0.62
C ARG A 218 -15.90 -0.52 -1.10
N TRP A 219 -16.65 -1.07 -0.15
CA TRP A 219 -17.75 -1.99 -0.44
C TRP A 219 -19.11 -1.27 -0.45
N PRO A 220 -20.11 -1.77 -1.20
CA PRO A 220 -21.47 -1.22 -1.16
C PRO A 220 -22.11 -1.25 0.23
N ALA A 221 -21.87 -2.33 0.98
CA ALA A 221 -22.39 -2.51 2.34
C ALA A 221 -21.67 -1.66 3.41
N GLY A 222 -20.73 -0.80 2.99
CA GLY A 222 -19.83 -0.08 3.88
C GLY A 222 -18.57 -0.87 4.21
N GLY A 223 -17.61 -0.21 4.84
CA GLY A 223 -16.28 -0.80 5.06
C GLY A 223 -15.32 -0.56 3.90
N SER A 224 -14.05 -0.79 4.16
CA SER A 224 -12.97 -0.70 3.18
C SER A 224 -11.90 -1.75 3.46
N HIS A 225 -11.18 -2.16 2.43
CA HIS A 225 -10.10 -3.13 2.55
C HIS A 225 -8.83 -2.62 1.87
N ALA A 226 -7.67 -2.88 2.47
CA ALA A 226 -6.37 -2.45 1.96
C ALA A 226 -5.51 -3.66 1.58
N TRP A 227 -4.88 -3.58 0.42
CA TRP A 227 -4.19 -4.70 -0.24
C TRP A 227 -3.23 -4.15 -1.30
N ASN A 228 -2.55 -5.02 -2.05
CA ASN A 228 -1.46 -4.62 -2.94
C ASN A 228 -1.58 -5.22 -4.33
N ALA A 229 -0.82 -4.61 -5.25
CA ALA A 229 -0.42 -5.23 -6.49
C ALA A 229 1.05 -4.89 -6.76
N VAL A 230 1.81 -5.81 -7.34
CA VAL A 230 3.22 -5.60 -7.67
C VAL A 230 3.51 -6.09 -9.09
N ASN A 231 4.48 -5.48 -9.75
CA ASN A 231 5.05 -6.04 -10.97
C ASN A 231 6.27 -6.89 -10.61
N PHE A 232 6.13 -8.20 -10.76
CA PHE A 232 7.23 -9.15 -10.65
C PHE A 232 7.56 -9.69 -12.04
N ASP A 233 8.65 -9.18 -12.62
CA ASP A 233 9.24 -9.69 -13.86
C ASP A 233 8.29 -9.59 -15.08
N GLY A 234 7.56 -8.49 -15.17
CA GLY A 234 6.61 -8.23 -16.25
C GLY A 234 5.21 -8.78 -16.00
N GLU A 235 4.98 -9.45 -14.86
CA GLU A 235 3.66 -9.95 -14.46
C GLU A 235 3.11 -9.15 -13.27
N VAL A 236 1.84 -8.75 -13.35
CA VAL A 236 1.14 -8.09 -12.24
C VAL A 236 0.57 -9.15 -11.31
N ILE A 237 1.03 -9.15 -10.06
CA ILE A 237 0.56 -10.05 -9.01
C ILE A 237 -0.25 -9.23 -8.02
N TRP A 238 -1.50 -9.61 -7.84
CA TRP A 238 -2.42 -9.05 -6.86
C TRP A 238 -2.28 -9.79 -5.54
N ILE A 239 -2.12 -9.05 -4.44
CA ILE A 239 -1.75 -9.61 -3.15
C ILE A 239 -2.72 -9.10 -2.09
N ASP A 240 -3.45 -10.02 -1.47
CA ASP A 240 -4.14 -9.79 -0.22
C ASP A 240 -3.43 -10.57 0.90
N ALA A 241 -2.43 -9.93 1.49
CA ALA A 241 -1.62 -10.52 2.53
C ALA A 241 -2.38 -10.67 3.86
N GLN A 242 -3.47 -9.94 4.09
CA GLN A 242 -4.31 -10.18 5.28
C GLN A 242 -4.94 -11.58 5.20
N ARG A 243 -5.35 -11.99 3.99
CA ARG A 243 -5.91 -13.31 3.70
C ARG A 243 -4.87 -14.36 3.28
N GLY A 244 -3.60 -13.96 3.13
CA GLY A 244 -2.53 -14.81 2.58
C GLY A 244 -2.79 -15.24 1.14
N HIS A 245 -3.54 -14.44 0.37
CA HIS A 245 -4.01 -14.77 -0.97
C HIS A 245 -3.25 -13.98 -2.04
N MET A 246 -2.97 -14.64 -3.16
CA MET A 246 -2.36 -14.02 -4.35
C MET A 246 -3.09 -14.50 -5.60
N ALA A 247 -3.19 -13.62 -6.58
CA ALA A 247 -3.83 -13.93 -7.86
C ALA A 247 -3.20 -13.12 -8.99
N VAL A 248 -3.38 -13.61 -10.22
CA VAL A 248 -3.06 -12.87 -11.46
C VAL A 248 -4.20 -11.95 -11.89
N ASP A 249 -5.41 -12.19 -11.36
CA ASP A 249 -6.58 -11.34 -11.51
C ASP A 249 -6.94 -10.64 -10.19
N PRO A 250 -7.48 -9.42 -10.22
CA PRO A 250 -7.89 -8.72 -9.01
C PRO A 250 -9.10 -9.42 -8.34
N PRO A 251 -9.02 -9.81 -7.06
CA PRO A 251 -10.04 -10.62 -6.38
C PRO A 251 -11.34 -9.88 -6.01
N TYR A 252 -11.43 -8.56 -6.20
CA TYR A 252 -12.53 -7.73 -5.67
C TYR A 252 -13.31 -6.98 -6.76
N GLU A 253 -14.30 -7.63 -7.38
CA GLU A 253 -15.00 -7.04 -8.53
C GLU A 253 -16.09 -6.03 -8.18
N SER A 254 -16.84 -6.26 -7.08
CA SER A 254 -18.03 -5.49 -6.71
C SER A 254 -17.70 -4.42 -5.66
N VAL A 255 -17.04 -3.34 -6.09
CA VAL A 255 -16.56 -2.24 -5.22
C VAL A 255 -17.13 -0.89 -5.66
N THR A 256 -17.49 -0.03 -4.69
CA THR A 256 -18.02 1.33 -4.92
C THR A 256 -16.95 2.39 -5.03
N GLY A 257 -15.68 2.01 -4.84
CA GLY A 257 -14.54 2.90 -5.01
C GLY A 257 -13.23 2.13 -4.91
N VAL A 258 -12.30 2.46 -5.79
CA VAL A 258 -10.92 2.00 -5.79
C VAL A 258 -10.03 3.21 -5.69
N PHE A 259 -9.16 3.21 -4.71
CA PHE A 259 -8.16 4.23 -4.49
C PHE A 259 -6.78 3.60 -4.47
N CYS A 260 -5.78 4.24 -5.05
CA CYS A 260 -4.43 3.68 -5.02
C CYS A 260 -3.33 4.73 -4.87
N VAL A 261 -2.19 4.26 -4.39
CA VAL A 261 -0.88 4.88 -4.66
C VAL A 261 -0.10 3.87 -5.49
N VAL A 262 0.42 4.28 -6.64
CA VAL A 262 1.32 3.49 -7.47
C VAL A 262 2.70 4.13 -7.45
N ILE A 263 3.73 3.32 -7.19
CA ILE A 263 5.13 3.74 -7.15
C ILE A 263 5.99 2.85 -8.04
N ASP A 264 7.06 3.45 -8.58
CA ASP A 264 8.12 2.74 -9.24
C ASP A 264 9.02 2.03 -8.21
N ARG A 265 10.00 1.29 -8.74
CA ARG A 265 10.94 0.55 -7.90
C ARG A 265 11.73 1.47 -6.95
N GLU A 266 12.00 2.72 -7.32
CA GLU A 266 12.67 3.74 -6.49
C GLU A 266 11.74 4.46 -5.50
N GLY A 267 10.47 4.07 -5.40
CA GLY A 267 9.51 4.70 -4.50
C GLY A 267 8.96 6.03 -5.00
N ARG A 268 9.18 6.38 -6.28
CA ARG A 268 8.62 7.57 -6.90
C ARG A 268 7.26 7.24 -7.50
N ARG A 269 6.37 8.22 -7.51
CA ARG A 269 5.03 8.06 -8.09
C ARG A 269 5.09 7.73 -9.59
N LEU A 270 4.21 6.83 -10.03
CA LEU A 270 3.89 6.56 -11.44
C LEU A 270 2.61 7.29 -11.88
#